data_AF-A0A519S3R5-F1
#
_entry.id   AF-A0A519S3R5-F1
#
_cell.length_a   1.000
_cell.length_b   1.000
_cell.length_c   1.000
_cell.angle_alpha   90.00
_cell.angle_beta   90.00
_cell.angle_gamma   90.00
#
_symmetry.space_group_name_H-M   'P 1'
#
loop_
_entity.id
_entity.type
_entity.pdbx_description
1 polymer ?
#
loop_
_entity_poly.entity_id
_entity_poly.type
_entity_poly.pdbx_seq_one_letter_code
_entity_poly.pdbx_strand_id
1 'polypeptide(L)' 'MTFADIPNQLALKEVLRQSVQRGHVAHAQIFRGAEGSAALALALAYAQYLNCETRADDAADS' A
#
# COMPACT_ATOMS: atom_id res chain seq x y z
N MET A 1 -1.66 -4.21 9.66
CA MET A 1 -0.39 -4.29 8.92
C MET A 1 -0.34 -3.07 8.04
N THR A 2 0.64 -2.23 8.25
CA THR A 2 0.79 -0.93 7.58
C THR A 2 1.90 -1.01 6.53
N PHE A 3 2.04 0.04 5.71
CA PHE A 3 3.17 0.12 4.78
C PHE A 3 4.52 0.17 5.50
N ALA A 4 4.59 0.80 6.67
CA ALA A 4 5.82 0.92 7.47
C ALA A 4 6.38 -0.44 7.92
N ASP A 5 5.51 -1.43 8.11
CA ASP A 5 5.91 -2.79 8.52
C ASP A 5 6.62 -3.57 7.39
N ILE A 6 6.54 -3.10 6.14
CA ILE A 6 7.06 -3.78 4.96
C ILE A 6 8.37 -3.11 4.53
N PRO A 7 9.53 -3.76 4.63
CA PRO A 7 10.78 -3.14 4.21
C PRO A 7 10.82 -2.94 2.68
N ASN A 8 11.53 -1.91 2.24
CA ASN A 8 11.76 -1.56 0.84
C ASN A 8 10.46 -1.21 0.07
N GLN A 9 10.48 -1.39 -1.26
CA GLN A 9 9.34 -1.14 -2.17
C GLN A 9 8.79 0.28 -2.13
N LEU A 10 9.65 1.26 -1.80
CA LEU A 10 9.26 2.66 -1.58
C LEU A 10 8.50 3.27 -2.76
N ALA A 11 8.99 3.05 -3.99
CA ALA A 11 8.33 3.56 -5.19
C ALA A 11 6.91 2.96 -5.39
N LEU A 12 6.73 1.67 -5.11
CA LEU A 12 5.43 1.02 -5.23
C LEU A 12 4.46 1.49 -4.15
N LYS A 13 4.92 1.57 -2.89
CA LYS A 13 4.13 2.10 -1.78
C LYS A 13 3.65 3.52 -2.08
N GLU A 14 4.51 4.36 -2.65
CA GLU A 14 4.17 5.72 -3.02
C GLU A 14 3.09 5.77 -4.11
N VAL A 15 3.23 4.97 -5.17
CA VAL A 15 2.21 4.87 -6.23
C VAL A 15 0.85 4.44 -5.66
N LEU A 16 0.83 3.46 -4.75
CA LEU A 16 -0.39 2.99 -4.10
C LEU A 16 -0.99 4.05 -3.16
N ARG A 17 -0.18 4.80 -2.41
CA ARG A 17 -0.68 5.92 -1.60
C ARG A 17 -1.31 6.99 -2.48
N GLN A 18 -0.61 7.39 -3.54
CA GLN A 18 -1.08 8.41 -4.46
C GLN A 18 -2.37 8.01 -5.18
N SER A 19 -2.57 6.74 -5.53
CA SER A 19 -3.83 6.29 -6.16
C SER A 19 -5.03 6.51 -5.23
N VAL A 20 -4.88 6.24 -3.93
CA VAL A 20 -5.94 6.48 -2.94
C VAL A 20 -6.13 7.96 -2.66
N GLN A 21 -5.05 8.72 -2.46
CA GLN A 21 -5.10 10.17 -2.21
C GLN A 21 -5.76 10.94 -3.35
N ARG A 22 -5.53 10.51 -4.60
CA ARG A 22 -6.16 11.11 -5.79
C ARG A 22 -7.57 10.59 -6.05
N GLY A 23 -8.07 9.65 -5.25
CA GLY A 23 -9.36 8.98 -5.48
C GLY A 23 -9.41 8.17 -6.77
N HIS A 24 -8.26 7.85 -7.38
CA HIS A 24 -8.15 7.13 -8.65
C HIS A 24 -7.56 5.76 -8.41
N VAL A 25 -8.40 4.85 -7.91
CA VAL A 25 -8.06 3.47 -7.58
C VAL A 25 -8.58 2.52 -8.65
N ALA A 26 -7.75 1.60 -9.11
CA ALA A 26 -8.19 0.57 -10.05
C ALA A 26 -9.20 -0.37 -9.36
N HIS A 27 -10.28 -0.70 -10.06
CA HIS A 27 -11.31 -1.64 -9.58
C HIS A 27 -10.74 -3.04 -9.29
N ALA A 28 -9.64 -3.42 -9.93
CA ALA A 28 -8.93 -4.65 -9.69
C ALA A 28 -7.42 -4.42 -9.71
N GLN A 29 -6.75 -4.77 -8.62
CA GLN A 29 -5.30 -4.71 -8.48
C GLN A 29 -4.77 -6.11 -8.20
N ILE A 30 -3.83 -6.60 -9.03
CA ILE A 30 -3.22 -7.92 -8.87
C ILE A 30 -1.85 -7.74 -8.20
N PHE A 31 -1.68 -8.34 -7.02
CA PHE A 31 -0.39 -8.43 -6.34
C PHE A 31 0.19 -9.82 -6.57
N ARG A 32 1.24 -9.92 -7.39
CA ARG A 32 1.92 -11.18 -7.70
C ARG A 32 3.37 -11.11 -7.20
N GLY A 33 3.82 -12.17 -6.55
CA GLY A 33 5.21 -12.34 -6.15
C GLY A 33 5.51 -13.81 -5.86
N ALA A 34 6.79 -14.15 -5.69
CA ALA A 34 7.22 -15.47 -5.27
C ALA A 34 6.75 -15.77 -3.83
N GLU A 35 6.78 -17.04 -3.45
CA GLU A 35 6.57 -17.43 -2.05
C GLU A 35 7.57 -16.73 -1.13
N GLY A 36 7.12 -16.30 0.05
CA GLY A 36 7.91 -15.51 0.99
C GLY A 36 8.14 -14.05 0.58
N SER A 37 7.64 -13.60 -0.58
CA SER A 37 7.70 -12.19 -0.98
C SER A 37 6.69 -11.31 -0.23
N ALA A 38 6.88 -10.00 -0.32
CA ALA A 38 5.99 -9.01 0.28
C ALA A 38 4.64 -8.83 -0.44
N ALA A 39 4.29 -9.67 -1.44
CA ALA A 39 3.08 -9.47 -2.25
C ALA A 39 1.80 -9.47 -1.41
N LEU A 40 1.62 -10.47 -0.53
CA LEU A 40 0.45 -10.55 0.35
C LEU A 40 0.44 -9.42 1.37
N ALA A 41 1.60 -9.13 1.96
CA ALA A 41 1.77 -8.04 2.92
C ALA A 41 1.37 -6.68 2.33
N LEU A 42 1.85 -6.38 1.11
CA LEU A 42 1.52 -5.15 0.39
C LEU A 42 0.03 -5.07 0.06
N ALA A 43 -0.58 -6.17 -0.38
CA ALA A 43 -2.02 -6.22 -0.65
C ALA A 43 -2.85 -5.90 0.61
N LEU A 44 -2.47 -6.48 1.75
CA LEU A 44 -3.15 -6.24 3.03
C LEU A 44 -2.93 -4.81 3.53
N ALA A 45 -1.71 -4.29 3.47
CA ALA A 45 -1.40 -2.92 3.86
C ALA A 45 -2.14 -1.90 2.98
N TYR A 46 -2.20 -2.14 1.67
CA TYR A 46 -2.95 -1.31 0.75
C TYR A 46 -4.45 -1.34 1.02
N ALA A 47 -5.03 -2.53 1.24
CA ALA A 47 -6.44 -2.67 1.60
C ALA A 47 -6.77 -1.95 2.92
N GLN A 48 -5.88 -2.03 3.92
CA GLN A 48 -6.03 -1.29 5.17
C GLN A 48 -6.00 0.23 4.94
N TYR A 49 -5.04 0.72 4.15
CA TYR A 49 -4.91 2.14 3.83
C TYR A 49 -6.12 2.68 3.05
N LEU A 50 -6.62 1.90 2.07
CA LEU A 50 -7.78 2.24 1.27
C LEU A 50 -9.05 2.42 2.11
N ASN A 51 -9.27 1.53 3.08
CA ASN A 51 -10.48 1.49 3.91
C ASN A 51 -10.38 2.32 5.21
N CYS A 52 -9.24 2.94 5.47
CA CYS A 52 -9.09 3.80 6.65
C CYS A 52 -9.75 5.16 6.41
N GLU A 53 -10.72 5.54 7.26
CA GLU A 53 -11.42 6.84 7.15
C GLU A 53 -10.56 7.99 7.66
N THR A 54 -9.78 7.74 8.73
CA THR A 54 -8.87 8.72 9.35
C THR A 54 -7.43 8.38 8.99
N ARG A 55 -7.04 8.69 7.76
CA ARG A 55 -5.67 8.50 7.29
C ARG A 55 -4.78 9.63 7.83
N ALA A 56 -3.68 9.29 8.48
CA ALA A 56 -2.61 10.27 8.69
C ALA A 56 -1.99 10.60 7.33
N ASP A 57 -2.03 11.87 6.93
CA ASP A 57 -1.54 12.30 5.62
C ASP A 57 -0.02 12.11 5.48
N ASP A 58 0.71 12.09 6.59
CA ASP A 58 2.17 11.98 6.59
C ASP A 58 2.62 10.87 7.54
N ALA A 59 2.89 9.71 6.96
CA ALA A 59 3.95 8.85 7.46
C ALA A 59 4.83 8.57 6.25
N ALA A 60 5.70 9.54 5.94
CA ALA A 60 6.86 9.28 5.11
C ALA A 60 7.65 8.18 5.83
N ASP A 61 7.60 6.96 5.30
CA ASP A 61 8.49 5.87 5.71
C ASP A 61 9.93 6.40 5.63
N SER A 62 10.48 6.79 6.79
CA SER A 62 11.88 7.20 6.97
C SER A 62 12.74 5.99 7.29
#